data_AF-A0A661IZZ6-F1
#
_entry.id   AF-A0A661IZZ6-F1
#
_cell.length_a   1.000
_cell.length_b   1.000
_cell.length_c   1.000
_cell.angle_alpha   90.00
_cell.angle_beta   90.00
_cell.angle_gamma   90.00
#
_symmetry.space_group_name_H-M   'P 1'
#
loop_
_entity.id
_entity.type
_entity.pdbx_description
1 polymer ?
#
loop_
_entity_poly.entity_id
_entity_poly.type
_entity_poly.pdbx_seq_one_letter_code
_entity_poly.pdbx_strand_id
1 'polypeptide(L)'
;MGQQGRRDRRASTPVGPHSVTVGRREIEGFCHHSGDTGPRGRGQQAVGSGQKIEVRDQRSEDRRQRTRGYGDTGRRRNGEKTRHHWLRVHDAMLHEDSMKSKKVQMKSMNAALGRSGAALILALLMITILVVFVLETMRAMQVEGAGARHFQDSIRAEALAKSGVNIAISLLKNDLAENEVDHIGEPWALLPKPDALPVDLSEAGTLEGRVEDEMGKFPINYLLDEDGKVREVYQQVLTRLLTNTPFQMEEEEAQGLVMAIRDWLDKDDEPTGEFGGETDYYQSLEQAYECKNGPLTSLAELRLIRGVSESLYVGTEENPGLKDLLTVYSDGKINVNTAGPLVLQALVSPTVSQDTAEGWAESVVAYRQEPMHWDFLSESDWYRNRMAGYNDISLPVEFITTQSMHFTVQMTAKVGVGRKSIFAYLERRKSEKEEQDTVDVSVRYKEVY
;
A
#
# COMPACT_ATOMS: atom_id res chain seq x y z
N MET A 1 81.00 12.59 18.76
CA MET A 1 80.90 11.19 18.28
C MET A 1 79.42 10.87 18.13
N GLY A 2 78.89 10.34 17.01
CA GLY A 2 79.50 10.17 15.70
C GLY A 2 78.81 9.08 14.83
N GLN A 3 78.02 9.50 13.82
CA GLN A 3 77.46 8.68 12.70
C GLN A 3 76.40 7.61 13.12
N GLN A 4 75.23 7.49 12.48
CA GLN A 4 74.88 7.02 11.11
C GLN A 4 75.25 5.54 10.85
N GLY A 5 74.41 4.65 10.30
CA GLY A 5 72.98 4.74 9.91
C GLY A 5 72.63 3.87 8.68
N ARG A 6 71.34 3.45 8.51
CA ARG A 6 70.80 2.60 7.40
C ARG A 6 71.34 1.14 7.39
N ARG A 7 70.80 0.11 6.68
CA ARG A 7 69.75 -0.12 5.64
C ARG A 7 69.38 -1.65 5.69
N ASP A 8 68.35 -2.28 5.10
CA ASP A 8 67.11 -1.95 4.34
C ASP A 8 66.08 -3.13 4.52
N ARG A 9 64.98 -3.17 3.73
CA ARG A 9 63.84 -4.13 3.76
C ARG A 9 64.13 -5.60 3.40
N ARG A 10 63.26 -6.52 3.87
CA ARG A 10 62.48 -7.59 3.15
C ARG A 10 62.00 -8.67 4.15
N ALA A 11 60.94 -9.46 3.93
CA ALA A 11 59.69 -9.32 3.16
C ALA A 11 58.77 -10.50 3.56
N SER A 12 57.46 -10.31 3.72
CA SER A 12 56.55 -11.34 4.25
C SER A 12 55.17 -11.34 3.57
N THR A 13 54.92 -12.34 2.70
CA THR A 13 53.63 -12.70 2.07
C THR A 13 53.86 -13.91 1.14
N PRO A 14 52.84 -14.67 0.70
CA PRO A 14 51.44 -14.69 1.17
C PRO A 14 50.97 -16.07 1.66
N VAL A 15 49.87 -16.10 2.41
CA VAL A 15 48.95 -17.25 2.46
C VAL A 15 47.70 -16.85 1.67
N GLY A 16 47.14 -17.78 0.90
CA GLY A 16 46.12 -17.48 -0.12
C GLY A 16 44.73 -17.13 0.46
N PRO A 17 43.88 -16.42 -0.31
CA PRO A 17 42.53 -16.09 0.11
C PRO A 17 41.62 -17.33 0.09
N HIS A 18 40.94 -17.61 1.21
CA HIS A 18 39.82 -18.53 1.21
C HIS A 18 38.59 -17.86 0.58
N SER A 19 38.15 -18.37 -0.57
CA SER A 19 36.94 -17.90 -1.26
C SER A 19 35.69 -18.35 -0.50
N VAL A 20 35.07 -17.45 0.27
CA VAL A 20 33.74 -17.67 0.86
C VAL A 20 32.69 -17.44 -0.22
N THR A 21 32.18 -18.53 -0.80
CA THR A 21 31.13 -18.50 -1.81
C THR A 21 29.78 -18.16 -1.17
N VAL A 22 29.39 -16.88 -1.18
CA VAL A 22 28.06 -16.45 -0.72
C VAL A 22 27.00 -17.01 -1.67
N GLY A 23 26.27 -18.02 -1.20
CA GLY A 23 25.24 -18.70 -1.97
C GLY A 23 23.99 -17.83 -2.17
N ARG A 24 23.88 -17.20 -3.34
CA ARG A 24 22.69 -16.43 -3.75
C ARG A 24 21.46 -17.35 -3.84
N ARG A 25 20.59 -17.31 -2.83
CA ARG A 25 19.25 -17.90 -2.91
C ARG A 25 18.27 -16.85 -3.41
N GLU A 26 17.87 -16.98 -4.67
CA GLU A 26 16.71 -16.28 -5.21
C GLU A 26 15.45 -16.99 -4.66
N ILE A 27 14.52 -16.23 -4.09
CA ILE A 27 13.25 -16.75 -3.55
C ILE A 27 12.17 -16.45 -4.58
N GLU A 28 11.75 -17.46 -5.33
CA GLU A 28 10.63 -17.34 -6.28
C GLU A 28 9.30 -17.31 -5.53
N GLY A 29 8.58 -16.19 -5.61
CA GLY A 29 7.26 -16.02 -5.02
C GLY A 29 6.18 -16.80 -5.79
N PHE A 30 5.78 -17.96 -5.30
CA PHE A 30 4.70 -18.78 -5.87
C PHE A 30 3.32 -18.18 -5.59
N CYS A 31 2.74 -17.47 -6.56
CA CYS A 31 1.35 -16.99 -6.49
C CYS A 31 0.35 -18.13 -6.75
N HIS A 32 -0.22 -18.71 -5.69
CA HIS A 32 -1.39 -19.59 -5.82
C HIS A 32 -2.71 -18.81 -5.76
N HIS A 33 -3.48 -18.86 -6.85
CA HIS A 33 -4.89 -18.46 -6.83
C HIS A 33 -5.75 -19.59 -6.26
N SER A 34 -6.54 -19.28 -5.22
CA SER A 34 -7.67 -20.09 -4.76
C SER A 34 -8.81 -19.17 -4.35
N GLY A 35 -9.81 -19.02 -5.22
CA GLY A 35 -11.05 -18.34 -4.89
C GLY A 35 -12.10 -19.34 -4.41
N ASP A 36 -12.88 -18.96 -3.39
CA ASP A 36 -14.16 -19.58 -3.07
C ASP A 36 -15.15 -18.52 -2.58
N THR A 37 -16.45 -18.77 -2.73
CA THR A 37 -17.53 -17.79 -2.53
C THR A 37 -18.62 -18.32 -1.61
N GLY A 38 -18.53 -17.97 -0.32
CA GLY A 38 -19.54 -18.28 0.71
C GLY A 38 -20.52 -17.11 0.96
N PRO A 39 -21.85 -17.33 1.00
CA PRO A 39 -22.84 -16.25 1.14
C PRO A 39 -23.10 -15.85 2.60
N ARG A 40 -23.32 -14.55 2.85
CA ARG A 40 -23.88 -14.05 4.12
C ARG A 40 -25.40 -13.83 4.01
N GLY A 41 -26.11 -14.13 5.10
CA GLY A 41 -27.58 -14.15 5.17
C GLY A 41 -28.25 -12.77 5.32
N ARG A 42 -29.58 -12.78 5.26
CA ARG A 42 -30.44 -11.59 5.40
C ARG A 42 -30.63 -11.19 6.87
N GLY A 43 -30.81 -9.90 7.14
CA GLY A 43 -31.35 -9.43 8.41
C GLY A 43 -31.60 -7.92 8.45
N GLN A 44 -32.81 -7.48 8.06
CA GLN A 44 -33.31 -6.14 8.35
C GLN A 44 -34.85 -6.10 8.29
N GLN A 45 -35.47 -5.33 9.19
CA GLN A 45 -36.91 -5.10 9.28
C GLN A 45 -37.21 -3.59 9.31
N ALA A 46 -38.09 -3.15 8.41
CA ALA A 46 -38.95 -1.95 8.54
C ALA A 46 -40.09 -2.17 7.52
N VAL A 47 -41.36 -2.34 7.91
CA VAL A 47 -42.27 -1.35 8.53
C VAL A 47 -42.46 -0.12 7.62
N GLY A 48 -43.60 -0.09 6.93
CA GLY A 48 -44.01 0.99 6.02
C GLY A 48 -45.41 0.72 5.48
N SER A 49 -46.44 1.27 6.13
CA SER A 49 -47.84 1.08 5.76
C SER A 49 -48.21 1.82 4.48
N GLY A 50 -48.80 1.14 3.50
CA GLY A 50 -49.30 1.77 2.28
C GLY A 50 -50.67 2.43 2.45
N GLN A 51 -51.01 3.38 1.57
CA GLN A 51 -52.38 3.88 1.43
C GLN A 51 -52.81 3.99 -0.04
N LYS A 52 -54.09 3.68 -0.25
CA LYS A 52 -54.76 3.36 -1.52
C LYS A 52 -55.21 4.60 -2.28
N ILE A 53 -54.97 4.66 -3.60
CA ILE A 53 -55.79 5.42 -4.56
C ILE A 53 -56.10 4.53 -5.77
N GLU A 54 -57.36 4.52 -6.20
CA GLU A 54 -57.85 3.81 -7.39
C GLU A 54 -58.17 4.81 -8.52
N VAL A 55 -57.82 4.50 -9.77
CA VAL A 55 -58.68 4.81 -10.94
C VAL A 55 -58.53 3.72 -12.01
N ARG A 56 -59.67 3.18 -12.47
CA ARG A 56 -60.09 2.87 -13.86
C ARG A 56 -59.15 3.35 -15.02
N ASP A 57 -59.14 2.83 -16.24
CA ASP A 57 -59.84 1.78 -17.02
C ASP A 57 -59.06 1.62 -18.36
N GLN A 58 -59.31 0.77 -19.38
CA GLN A 58 -60.22 -0.36 -19.67
C GLN A 58 -59.60 -1.13 -20.89
N ARG A 59 -59.96 -2.40 -21.12
CA ARG A 59 -59.81 -3.15 -22.42
C ARG A 59 -58.36 -3.41 -22.93
N SER A 60 -58.09 -4.40 -23.80
CA SER A 60 -58.86 -5.57 -24.29
C SER A 60 -57.93 -6.61 -24.96
N GLU A 61 -58.43 -7.85 -25.11
CA GLU A 61 -58.00 -8.87 -26.11
C GLU A 61 -56.58 -9.49 -25.99
N ASP A 62 -56.32 -10.72 -26.44
CA ASP A 62 -57.21 -11.90 -26.60
C ASP A 62 -56.40 -13.19 -26.36
N ARG A 63 -57.02 -14.23 -25.80
CA ARG A 63 -56.33 -15.40 -25.24
C ARG A 63 -56.54 -16.67 -26.06
N ARG A 64 -55.79 -16.82 -27.16
CA ARG A 64 -55.74 -18.09 -27.90
C ARG A 64 -54.90 -19.15 -27.17
N GLN A 65 -55.55 -20.24 -26.76
CA GLN A 65 -54.99 -21.59 -26.87
C GLN A 65 -56.09 -22.65 -26.97
N ARG A 66 -55.74 -23.83 -27.51
CA ARG A 66 -56.67 -24.90 -27.91
C ARG A 66 -56.52 -26.14 -27.03
N THR A 67 -57.61 -26.86 -26.80
CA THR A 67 -57.62 -28.31 -26.51
C THR A 67 -58.71 -29.03 -27.32
N ARG A 68 -58.71 -30.36 -27.33
CA ARG A 68 -59.49 -31.23 -28.24
C ARG A 68 -60.50 -32.13 -27.48
N GLY A 69 -61.61 -32.43 -28.15
CA GLY A 69 -62.55 -33.55 -27.95
C GLY A 69 -63.46 -33.60 -29.19
N TYR A 70 -63.81 -34.70 -29.86
CA TYR A 70 -64.13 -36.06 -29.41
C TYR A 70 -65.29 -36.04 -28.41
N GLY A 71 -66.55 -36.34 -28.75
CA GLY A 71 -67.17 -36.62 -30.07
C GLY A 71 -68.00 -37.90 -30.06
N ASP A 72 -69.28 -37.84 -30.47
CA ASP A 72 -70.18 -39.01 -30.52
C ASP A 72 -71.37 -38.83 -31.52
N THR A 73 -72.16 -39.91 -31.68
CA THR A 73 -73.47 -40.13 -32.31
C THR A 73 -74.29 -38.95 -32.88
N GLY A 74 -75.09 -39.10 -33.94
CA GLY A 74 -75.43 -40.31 -34.70
C GLY A 74 -76.94 -40.63 -34.70
N ARG A 75 -77.71 -40.06 -35.64
CA ARG A 75 -79.11 -40.48 -35.88
C ARG A 75 -79.56 -40.28 -37.34
N ARG A 76 -80.08 -41.35 -37.95
CA ARG A 76 -80.85 -41.31 -39.20
C ARG A 76 -82.32 -40.98 -38.90
N ARG A 77 -83.02 -40.35 -39.85
CA ARG A 77 -84.39 -40.73 -40.21
C ARG A 77 -84.70 -40.37 -41.68
N ASN A 78 -85.56 -41.16 -42.31
CA ASN A 78 -86.01 -40.96 -43.69
C ASN A 78 -87.15 -39.95 -43.76
N GLY A 79 -87.34 -39.32 -44.91
CA GLY A 79 -88.50 -38.49 -45.27
C GLY A 79 -88.54 -38.26 -46.78
N GLU A 80 -89.71 -38.54 -47.37
CA GLU A 80 -90.10 -38.55 -48.79
C GLU A 80 -89.63 -37.36 -49.66
N LYS A 81 -89.31 -37.53 -50.96
CA LYS A 81 -90.22 -37.63 -52.14
C LYS A 81 -91.28 -36.50 -52.17
N THR A 82 -91.52 -35.76 -53.27
CA THR A 82 -91.12 -35.96 -54.68
C THR A 82 -91.34 -34.68 -55.53
N ARG A 83 -90.48 -34.45 -56.55
CA ARG A 83 -90.67 -33.58 -57.75
C ARG A 83 -90.90 -32.07 -57.44
N HIS A 84 -90.62 -31.10 -58.33
CA HIS A 84 -90.02 -31.06 -59.67
C HIS A 84 -88.68 -30.26 -59.57
N HIS A 85 -87.85 -29.98 -60.60
CA HIS A 85 -87.85 -30.27 -62.04
C HIS A 85 -86.39 -30.43 -62.55
N TRP A 86 -86.19 -30.69 -63.85
CA TRP A 86 -84.87 -30.64 -64.52
C TRP A 86 -84.58 -29.23 -65.07
N LEU A 87 -83.45 -28.61 -64.69
CA LEU A 87 -82.70 -27.59 -65.48
C LEU A 87 -81.48 -27.04 -64.70
N ARG A 88 -80.52 -27.88 -64.29
CA ARG A 88 -79.25 -27.40 -63.69
C ARG A 88 -78.08 -28.39 -63.73
N VAL A 89 -77.65 -28.80 -64.92
CA VAL A 89 -76.48 -29.70 -65.10
C VAL A 89 -75.36 -29.06 -65.93
N HIS A 90 -75.65 -28.14 -66.86
CA HIS A 90 -74.61 -27.50 -67.68
C HIS A 90 -73.75 -26.48 -66.92
N ASP A 91 -74.32 -25.82 -65.90
CA ASP A 91 -73.73 -24.67 -65.20
C ASP A 91 -72.73 -25.08 -64.08
N ALA A 92 -72.76 -26.34 -63.65
CA ALA A 92 -71.90 -26.84 -62.58
C ALA A 92 -70.45 -27.06 -63.03
N MET A 93 -70.24 -27.46 -64.28
CA MET A 93 -68.94 -27.98 -64.75
C MET A 93 -67.92 -26.87 -65.04
N LEU A 94 -68.35 -25.75 -65.63
CA LEU A 94 -67.51 -24.56 -65.85
C LEU A 94 -67.16 -23.85 -64.52
N HIS A 95 -68.00 -23.97 -63.50
CA HIS A 95 -67.75 -23.40 -62.18
C HIS A 95 -66.67 -24.15 -61.38
N GLU A 96 -66.54 -25.47 -61.56
CA GLU A 96 -65.60 -26.28 -60.76
C GLU A 96 -64.14 -26.07 -61.19
N ASP A 97 -63.85 -26.03 -62.49
CA ASP A 97 -62.47 -25.83 -62.97
C ASP A 97 -62.00 -24.37 -62.85
N SER A 98 -62.91 -23.40 -62.95
CA SER A 98 -62.65 -22.01 -62.54
C SER A 98 -62.25 -21.91 -61.06
N MET A 99 -62.89 -22.69 -60.19
CA MET A 99 -62.56 -22.79 -58.77
C MET A 99 -61.25 -23.54 -58.50
N LYS A 100 -60.93 -24.60 -59.26
CA LYS A 100 -59.63 -25.31 -59.16
C LYS A 100 -58.48 -24.42 -59.61
N SER A 101 -58.61 -23.77 -60.76
CA SER A 101 -57.63 -22.82 -61.30
C SER A 101 -57.33 -21.70 -60.30
N LYS A 102 -58.37 -21.00 -59.81
CA LYS A 102 -58.22 -19.96 -58.79
C LYS A 102 -57.59 -20.48 -57.49
N LYS A 103 -57.91 -21.70 -57.04
CA LYS A 103 -57.27 -22.32 -55.86
C LYS A 103 -55.79 -22.64 -56.09
N VAL A 104 -55.40 -23.13 -57.27
CA VAL A 104 -53.98 -23.36 -57.61
C VAL A 104 -53.22 -22.02 -57.67
N GLN A 105 -53.81 -21.00 -58.28
CA GLN A 105 -53.21 -19.67 -58.42
C GLN A 105 -53.09 -18.94 -57.06
N MET A 106 -54.09 -19.03 -56.17
CA MET A 106 -53.95 -18.59 -54.77
C MET A 106 -52.87 -19.37 -54.01
N LYS A 107 -52.73 -20.67 -54.26
CA LYS A 107 -51.73 -21.51 -53.57
C LYS A 107 -50.30 -21.19 -54.02
N SER A 108 -50.08 -20.85 -55.30
CA SER A 108 -48.78 -20.36 -55.78
C SER A 108 -48.49 -18.94 -55.31
N MET A 109 -49.47 -18.03 -55.28
CA MET A 109 -49.31 -16.69 -54.70
C MET A 109 -48.94 -16.75 -53.20
N ASN A 110 -49.64 -17.57 -52.40
CA ASN A 110 -49.31 -17.73 -50.99
C ASN A 110 -47.94 -18.40 -50.77
N ALA A 111 -47.50 -19.28 -51.67
CA ALA A 111 -46.14 -19.84 -51.64
C ALA A 111 -45.06 -18.79 -52.00
N ALA A 112 -45.39 -17.80 -52.82
CA ALA A 112 -44.51 -16.66 -53.11
C ALA A 112 -44.44 -15.68 -51.92
N LEU A 113 -45.59 -15.22 -51.41
CA LEU A 113 -45.65 -14.31 -50.24
C LEU A 113 -44.98 -14.93 -49.00
N GLY A 114 -45.17 -16.24 -48.77
CA GLY A 114 -44.53 -16.96 -47.67
C GLY A 114 -43.00 -17.03 -47.79
N ARG A 115 -42.44 -17.00 -49.01
CA ARG A 115 -40.98 -16.94 -49.24
C ARG A 115 -40.42 -15.53 -49.04
N SER A 116 -41.11 -14.49 -49.53
CA SER A 116 -40.68 -13.10 -49.36
C SER A 116 -40.69 -12.66 -47.88
N GLY A 117 -41.71 -13.06 -47.11
CA GLY A 117 -41.76 -12.78 -45.67
C GLY A 117 -40.67 -13.51 -44.88
N ALA A 118 -40.40 -14.78 -45.21
CA ALA A 118 -39.34 -15.55 -44.57
C ALA A 118 -37.94 -14.96 -44.83
N ALA A 119 -37.68 -14.47 -46.05
CA ALA A 119 -36.43 -13.80 -46.40
C ALA A 119 -36.20 -12.52 -45.58
N LEU A 120 -37.25 -11.71 -45.37
CA LEU A 120 -37.15 -10.51 -44.53
C LEU A 120 -36.88 -10.84 -43.06
N ILE A 121 -37.54 -11.88 -42.52
CA ILE A 121 -37.30 -12.35 -41.13
C ILE A 121 -35.87 -12.88 -40.97
N LEU A 122 -35.37 -13.64 -41.95
CA LEU A 122 -33.98 -14.13 -41.96
C LEU A 122 -32.97 -12.97 -42.00
N ALA A 123 -33.20 -11.98 -42.87
CA ALA A 123 -32.34 -10.80 -42.98
C ALA A 123 -32.33 -9.98 -41.68
N LEU A 124 -33.50 -9.74 -41.06
CA LEU A 124 -33.60 -9.06 -39.78
C LEU A 124 -32.88 -9.82 -38.66
N LEU A 125 -33.00 -11.15 -38.62
CA LEU A 125 -32.30 -12.00 -37.64
C LEU A 125 -30.78 -12.02 -37.85
N MET A 126 -30.31 -12.01 -39.10
CA MET A 126 -28.88 -11.84 -39.40
C MET A 126 -28.37 -10.45 -38.99
N ILE A 127 -29.15 -9.40 -39.22
CA ILE A 127 -28.81 -8.03 -38.83
C ILE A 127 -28.78 -7.89 -37.30
N THR A 128 -29.73 -8.45 -36.55
CA THR A 128 -29.70 -8.35 -35.07
C THR A 128 -28.53 -9.12 -34.46
N ILE A 129 -28.20 -10.31 -34.99
CA ILE A 129 -27.00 -11.06 -34.56
C ILE A 129 -25.71 -10.26 -34.87
N LEU A 130 -25.63 -9.66 -36.07
CA LEU A 130 -24.48 -8.84 -36.46
C LEU A 130 -24.35 -7.59 -35.57
N VAL A 131 -25.45 -6.91 -35.26
CA VAL A 131 -25.46 -5.75 -34.35
C VAL A 131 -25.02 -6.14 -32.95
N VAL A 132 -25.52 -7.26 -32.39
CA VAL A 132 -25.07 -7.76 -31.08
C VAL A 132 -23.57 -8.09 -31.08
N PHE A 133 -23.06 -8.73 -32.13
CA PHE A 133 -21.64 -9.03 -32.27
C PHE A 133 -20.77 -7.77 -32.37
N VAL A 134 -21.22 -6.76 -33.13
CA VAL A 134 -20.52 -5.46 -33.24
C VAL A 134 -20.54 -4.70 -31.91
N LEU A 135 -21.64 -4.73 -31.16
CA LEU A 135 -21.73 -4.08 -29.84
C LEU A 135 -20.83 -4.76 -28.80
N GLU A 136 -20.79 -6.09 -28.76
CA GLU A 136 -19.95 -6.81 -27.79
C GLU A 136 -18.45 -6.69 -28.13
N THR A 137 -18.07 -6.73 -29.42
CA THR A 137 -16.67 -6.47 -29.82
C THR A 137 -16.27 -5.00 -29.61
N MET A 138 -17.17 -4.03 -29.84
CA MET A 138 -16.95 -2.63 -29.48
C MET A 138 -16.73 -2.45 -27.97
N ARG A 139 -17.51 -3.15 -27.14
CA ARG A 139 -17.36 -3.15 -25.69
C ARG A 139 -16.03 -3.78 -25.24
N ALA A 140 -15.63 -4.91 -25.83
CA ALA A 140 -14.35 -5.54 -25.56
C ALA A 140 -13.17 -4.61 -25.90
N MET A 141 -13.16 -4.02 -27.10
CA MET A 141 -12.13 -3.05 -27.52
C MET A 141 -12.07 -1.81 -26.62
N GLN A 142 -13.21 -1.35 -26.07
CA GLN A 142 -13.23 -0.25 -25.10
C GLN A 142 -12.58 -0.63 -23.76
N VAL A 143 -12.82 -1.84 -23.26
CA VAL A 143 -12.22 -2.36 -22.02
C VAL A 143 -10.71 -2.60 -22.22
N GLU A 144 -10.31 -3.28 -23.30
CA GLU A 144 -8.91 -3.50 -23.65
C GLU A 144 -8.17 -2.16 -23.86
N GLY A 145 -8.77 -1.24 -24.61
CA GLY A 145 -8.23 0.10 -24.86
C GLY A 145 -8.21 1.00 -23.61
N ALA A 146 -8.96 0.69 -22.56
CA ALA A 146 -8.83 1.34 -21.24
C ALA A 146 -7.71 0.68 -20.42
N GLY A 147 -7.65 -0.66 -20.37
CA GLY A 147 -6.61 -1.41 -19.69
C GLY A 147 -5.20 -1.11 -20.24
N ALA A 148 -5.05 -1.02 -21.57
CA ALA A 148 -3.80 -0.66 -22.21
C ALA A 148 -3.31 0.76 -21.84
N ARG A 149 -4.24 1.73 -21.69
CA ARG A 149 -3.92 3.07 -21.21
C ARG A 149 -3.51 3.07 -19.75
N HIS A 150 -4.27 2.39 -18.88
CA HIS A 150 -3.92 2.23 -17.46
C HIS A 150 -2.54 1.54 -17.28
N PHE A 151 -2.21 0.57 -18.13
CA PHE A 151 -0.90 -0.10 -18.11
C PHE A 151 0.25 0.85 -18.53
N GLN A 152 0.07 1.64 -19.60
CA GLN A 152 1.04 2.66 -20.00
C GLN A 152 1.24 3.75 -18.93
N ASP A 153 0.14 4.23 -18.36
CA ASP A 153 0.12 5.22 -17.28
C ASP A 153 0.79 4.68 -16.00
N SER A 154 0.55 3.42 -15.64
CA SER A 154 1.19 2.73 -14.51
C SER A 154 2.71 2.62 -14.69
N ILE A 155 3.19 2.24 -15.88
CA ILE A 155 4.63 2.20 -16.19
C ILE A 155 5.26 3.60 -16.09
N ARG A 156 4.57 4.65 -16.57
CA ARG A 156 5.04 6.04 -16.45
C ARG A 156 5.09 6.51 -15.01
N ALA A 157 4.08 6.18 -14.20
CA ALA A 157 4.08 6.46 -12.77
C ALA A 157 5.23 5.71 -12.06
N GLU A 158 5.48 4.44 -12.37
CA GLU A 158 6.61 3.70 -11.78
C GLU A 158 7.96 4.33 -12.15
N ALA A 159 8.12 4.79 -13.39
CA ALA A 159 9.31 5.51 -13.85
C ALA A 159 9.48 6.86 -13.12
N LEU A 160 8.41 7.65 -12.98
CA LEU A 160 8.43 8.93 -12.27
C LEU A 160 8.71 8.77 -10.76
N ALA A 161 8.16 7.74 -10.12
CA ALA A 161 8.48 7.42 -8.72
C ALA A 161 9.94 6.97 -8.56
N LYS A 162 10.48 6.19 -9.51
CA LYS A 162 11.92 5.85 -9.56
C LYS A 162 12.79 7.11 -9.73
N SER A 163 12.38 8.07 -10.56
CA SER A 163 13.06 9.37 -10.68
C SER A 163 13.06 10.13 -9.35
N GLY A 164 11.93 10.18 -8.64
CA GLY A 164 11.86 10.80 -7.31
C GLY A 164 12.86 10.21 -6.31
N VAL A 165 12.98 8.88 -6.24
CA VAL A 165 13.98 8.20 -5.39
C VAL A 165 15.41 8.50 -5.86
N ASN A 166 15.66 8.55 -7.17
CA ASN A 166 16.99 8.88 -7.71
C ASN A 166 17.37 10.34 -7.44
N ILE A 167 16.41 11.28 -7.40
CA ILE A 167 16.66 12.67 -6.99
C ILE A 167 17.01 12.70 -5.50
N ALA A 168 16.26 12.03 -4.62
CA ALA A 168 16.60 11.93 -3.19
C ALA A 168 18.01 11.35 -2.95
N ILE A 169 18.37 10.27 -3.66
CA ILE A 169 19.72 9.69 -3.68
C ILE A 169 20.77 10.72 -4.11
N SER A 170 20.46 11.55 -5.11
CA SER A 170 21.40 12.55 -5.64
C SER A 170 21.58 13.73 -4.68
N LEU A 171 20.51 14.18 -4.02
CA LEU A 171 20.57 15.23 -3.00
C LEU A 171 21.39 14.76 -1.78
N LEU A 172 21.07 13.58 -1.22
CA LEU A 172 21.81 13.01 -0.09
C LEU A 172 23.29 12.70 -0.42
N LYS A 173 23.62 12.46 -1.69
CA LYS A 173 24.99 12.25 -2.16
C LYS A 173 25.79 13.55 -2.24
N ASN A 174 25.19 14.60 -2.80
CA ASN A 174 25.83 15.91 -2.90
C ASN A 174 25.98 16.54 -1.51
N ASP A 175 24.93 16.44 -0.70
CA ASP A 175 24.89 16.91 0.68
C ASP A 175 26.05 16.33 1.51
N LEU A 176 26.20 15.00 1.61
CA LEU A 176 27.32 14.39 2.33
C LEU A 176 28.71 14.66 1.70
N ALA A 177 28.77 15.19 0.47
CA ALA A 177 30.03 15.59 -0.17
C ALA A 177 30.41 17.05 0.12
N GLU A 178 29.43 17.90 0.45
CA GLU A 178 29.60 19.35 0.68
C GLU A 178 29.47 19.72 2.18
N ASN A 179 28.69 18.94 2.95
CA ASN A 179 28.34 19.19 4.35
C ASN A 179 28.84 18.08 5.31
N GLU A 180 28.94 18.43 6.60
CA GLU A 180 29.21 17.49 7.72
C GLU A 180 28.15 17.56 8.83
N VAL A 181 26.96 18.06 8.49
CA VAL A 181 25.77 18.21 9.33
C VAL A 181 24.56 17.76 8.51
N ASP A 182 23.47 17.37 9.17
CA ASP A 182 22.16 17.16 8.55
C ASP A 182 21.08 17.85 9.37
N HIS A 183 20.16 18.58 8.73
CA HIS A 183 19.05 19.28 9.37
C HIS A 183 17.81 19.48 8.49
N ILE A 184 16.66 19.71 9.13
CA ILE A 184 15.32 19.80 8.49
C ILE A 184 15.11 20.95 7.48
N GLY A 185 16.15 21.76 7.23
CA GLY A 185 16.15 22.86 6.25
C GLY A 185 16.77 22.51 4.90
N GLU A 186 17.45 21.36 4.81
CA GLU A 186 18.24 20.98 3.63
C GLU A 186 17.37 20.53 2.44
N PRO A 187 17.90 20.57 1.20
CA PRO A 187 17.13 20.25 -0.01
C PRO A 187 16.48 18.85 0.00
N TRP A 188 17.10 17.86 0.66
CA TRP A 188 16.53 16.51 0.78
C TRP A 188 15.27 16.50 1.66
N ALA A 189 15.26 17.24 2.77
CA ALA A 189 14.13 17.34 3.70
C ALA A 189 12.94 18.11 3.10
N LEU A 190 13.18 18.92 2.07
CA LEU A 190 12.17 19.71 1.35
C LEU A 190 11.55 18.96 0.17
N LEU A 191 12.07 17.81 -0.25
CA LEU A 191 11.62 17.06 -1.42
C LEU A 191 10.30 16.30 -1.12
N PRO A 192 9.28 16.30 -2.02
CA PRO A 192 9.25 16.88 -3.37
C PRO A 192 8.38 18.15 -3.46
N LYS A 193 8.67 19.19 -2.67
CA LYS A 193 8.16 20.54 -2.98
C LYS A 193 8.68 20.95 -4.37
N PRO A 194 7.84 21.48 -5.27
CA PRO A 194 8.27 21.81 -6.64
C PRO A 194 9.51 22.72 -6.70
N ASP A 195 9.57 23.72 -5.83
CA ASP A 195 10.69 24.68 -5.75
C ASP A 195 12.01 24.06 -5.24
N ALA A 196 11.95 22.85 -4.67
CA ALA A 196 13.10 22.08 -4.19
C ALA A 196 13.52 20.96 -5.17
N LEU A 197 12.81 20.76 -6.29
CA LEU A 197 13.21 19.80 -7.31
C LEU A 197 14.28 20.41 -8.23
N PRO A 198 15.45 19.75 -8.43
CA PRO A 198 16.50 20.24 -9.33
C PRO A 198 16.16 20.09 -10.82
N VAL A 199 14.97 19.57 -11.15
CA VAL A 199 14.48 19.31 -12.50
C VAL A 199 12.97 19.54 -12.52
N ASP A 200 12.46 20.26 -13.53
CA ASP A 200 11.02 20.37 -13.76
C ASP A 200 10.43 19.02 -14.21
N LEU A 201 9.45 18.52 -13.46
CA LEU A 201 8.74 17.26 -13.72
C LEU A 201 7.25 17.49 -14.04
N SER A 202 6.80 18.74 -14.20
CA SER A 202 5.38 19.09 -14.36
C SER A 202 4.71 18.45 -15.58
N GLU A 203 5.42 18.29 -16.69
CA GLU A 203 4.92 17.57 -17.87
C GLU A 203 4.91 16.03 -17.71
N ALA A 204 5.70 15.49 -16.77
CA ALA A 204 5.83 14.05 -16.56
C ALA A 204 4.69 13.47 -15.70
N GLY A 205 4.14 14.27 -14.77
CA GLY A 205 3.05 13.90 -13.86
C GLY A 205 3.18 14.60 -12.51
N THR A 206 2.44 14.12 -11.51
CA THR A 206 2.57 14.59 -10.12
C THR A 206 3.46 13.65 -9.33
N LEU A 207 4.43 14.21 -8.59
CA LEU A 207 5.25 13.50 -7.60
C LEU A 207 4.91 14.02 -6.20
N GLU A 208 4.53 13.11 -5.30
CA GLU A 208 4.25 13.35 -3.89
C GLU A 208 5.14 12.44 -3.05
N GLY A 209 5.51 12.82 -1.83
CA GLY A 209 6.38 12.00 -1.02
C GLY A 209 7.08 12.76 0.09
N ARG A 210 8.12 12.14 0.65
CA ARG A 210 9.10 12.77 1.54
C ARG A 210 10.37 11.92 1.65
N VAL A 211 11.45 12.56 2.10
CA VAL A 211 12.64 11.91 2.65
C VAL A 211 12.60 12.13 4.17
N GLU A 212 12.80 11.06 4.94
CA GLU A 212 12.95 11.14 6.40
C GLU A 212 14.38 10.72 6.78
N ASP A 213 14.96 11.43 7.74
CA ASP A 213 16.14 10.96 8.46
C ASP A 213 15.70 9.98 9.55
N GLU A 214 16.17 8.74 9.47
CA GLU A 214 15.86 7.71 10.46
C GLU A 214 16.60 7.95 11.78
N MET A 215 17.73 8.66 11.73
CA MET A 215 18.49 9.01 12.94
C MET A 215 17.81 10.10 13.77
N GLY A 216 16.72 10.72 13.30
CA GLY A 216 15.83 11.51 14.15
C GLY A 216 14.96 10.68 15.11
N LYS A 217 14.99 9.35 15.01
CA LYS A 217 14.14 8.40 15.74
C LYS A 217 14.95 7.55 16.71
N PHE A 218 14.31 6.97 17.72
CA PHE A 218 15.01 6.11 18.70
C PHE A 218 15.41 4.76 18.07
N PRO A 219 16.70 4.37 18.11
CA PRO A 219 17.20 3.17 17.42
C PRO A 219 16.94 1.90 18.25
N ILE A 220 15.75 1.29 18.09
CA ILE A 220 15.24 0.25 19.00
C ILE A 220 16.16 -0.98 19.11
N ASN A 221 16.79 -1.38 18.01
CA ASN A 221 17.72 -2.53 17.95
C ASN A 221 19.03 -2.31 18.74
N TYR A 222 19.29 -1.10 19.22
CA TYR A 222 20.47 -0.76 20.01
C TYR A 222 20.18 -0.65 21.51
N LEU A 223 18.99 -1.05 21.97
CA LEU A 223 18.72 -1.30 23.39
C LEU A 223 19.75 -2.27 24.00
N LEU A 224 20.33 -3.16 23.17
CA LEU A 224 21.35 -4.15 23.54
C LEU A 224 22.71 -3.88 22.88
N ASP A 225 23.79 -4.34 23.50
CA ASP A 225 25.14 -4.43 22.91
C ASP A 225 25.33 -5.71 22.06
N GLU A 226 26.50 -5.90 21.45
CA GLU A 226 26.78 -7.06 20.60
C GLU A 226 26.79 -8.40 21.39
N ASP A 227 27.10 -8.33 22.68
CA ASP A 227 27.05 -9.45 23.63
C ASP A 227 25.60 -9.74 24.12
N GLY A 228 24.61 -8.88 23.79
CA GLY A 228 23.22 -8.99 24.23
C GLY A 228 22.87 -8.24 25.52
N LYS A 229 23.79 -7.44 26.09
CA LYS A 229 23.56 -6.73 27.36
C LYS A 229 22.81 -5.43 27.15
N VAL A 230 21.94 -5.08 28.09
CA VAL A 230 21.23 -3.79 28.13
C VAL A 230 22.22 -2.62 28.12
N ARG A 231 21.96 -1.64 27.25
CA ARG A 231 22.59 -0.33 27.29
C ARG A 231 21.74 0.61 28.15
N GLU A 232 22.18 0.84 29.39
CA GLU A 232 21.47 1.65 30.41
C GLU A 232 20.89 2.98 29.88
N VAL A 233 21.66 3.72 29.07
CA VAL A 233 21.22 5.00 28.47
C VAL A 233 20.02 4.82 27.53
N TYR A 234 20.00 3.73 26.76
CA TYR A 234 18.94 3.43 25.79
C TYR A 234 17.68 2.96 26.52
N GLN A 235 17.82 2.12 27.55
CA GLN A 235 16.71 1.77 28.45
C GLN A 235 16.12 3.03 29.10
N GLN A 236 16.93 3.91 29.69
CA GLN A 236 16.44 5.13 30.32
C GLN A 236 15.73 6.08 29.34
N VAL A 237 16.24 6.22 28.11
CA VAL A 237 15.58 7.04 27.06
C VAL A 237 14.26 6.38 26.62
N LEU A 238 14.22 5.07 26.44
CA LEU A 238 13.00 4.36 26.04
C LEU A 238 11.93 4.39 27.13
N THR A 239 12.30 4.20 28.41
CA THR A 239 11.38 4.35 29.54
C THR A 239 10.83 5.78 29.61
N ARG A 240 11.68 6.82 29.50
CA ARG A 240 11.22 8.22 29.44
C ARG A 240 10.33 8.52 28.23
N LEU A 241 10.56 7.88 27.09
CA LEU A 241 9.69 8.03 25.92
C LEU A 241 8.28 7.46 26.17
N LEU A 242 8.15 6.44 27.04
CA LEU A 242 6.87 5.84 27.42
C LEU A 242 6.18 6.57 28.59
N THR A 243 6.93 7.08 29.56
CA THR A 243 6.36 7.75 30.76
C THR A 243 6.03 9.23 30.53
N ASN A 244 6.66 9.90 29.57
CA ASN A 244 6.34 11.28 29.20
C ASN A 244 5.01 11.39 28.42
N THR A 245 4.49 12.62 28.32
CA THR A 245 3.49 13.00 27.31
C THR A 245 3.99 12.60 25.91
N PRO A 246 3.15 12.02 25.04
CA PRO A 246 1.70 11.82 25.18
C PRO A 246 1.28 10.47 25.77
N PHE A 247 2.21 9.55 26.01
CA PHE A 247 1.87 8.18 26.41
C PHE A 247 1.52 8.08 27.90
N GLN A 248 2.21 8.85 28.76
CA GLN A 248 1.93 8.97 30.20
C GLN A 248 1.77 7.63 30.92
N MET A 249 2.57 6.64 30.50
CA MET A 249 2.56 5.28 31.04
C MET A 249 3.11 5.28 32.47
N GLU A 250 2.49 4.51 33.37
CA GLU A 250 3.00 4.34 34.73
C GLU A 250 4.38 3.63 34.69
N GLU A 251 5.29 4.02 35.57
CA GLU A 251 6.70 3.57 35.54
C GLU A 251 6.84 2.04 35.56
N GLU A 252 5.98 1.32 36.28
CA GLU A 252 5.95 -0.15 36.33
C GLU A 252 5.51 -0.78 34.99
N GLU A 253 4.52 -0.18 34.30
CA GLU A 253 4.07 -0.62 32.97
C GLU A 253 5.12 -0.31 31.90
N ALA A 254 5.76 0.87 31.97
CA ALA A 254 6.83 1.28 31.07
C ALA A 254 8.07 0.40 31.22
N GLN A 255 8.48 0.11 32.46
CA GLN A 255 9.55 -0.87 32.72
C GLN A 255 9.15 -2.26 32.21
N GLY A 256 7.92 -2.71 32.47
CA GLY A 256 7.45 -4.01 32.03
C GLY A 256 7.43 -4.19 30.51
N LEU A 257 7.06 -3.14 29.77
CA LEU A 257 7.16 -3.12 28.31
C LEU A 257 8.63 -3.13 27.83
N VAL A 258 9.53 -2.41 28.49
CA VAL A 258 10.98 -2.45 28.16
C VAL A 258 11.58 -3.84 28.43
N MET A 259 11.11 -4.56 29.46
CA MET A 259 11.46 -5.96 29.70
C MET A 259 11.01 -6.86 28.53
N ALA A 260 9.75 -6.76 28.11
CA ALA A 260 9.25 -7.52 26.96
C ALA A 260 9.96 -7.18 25.62
N ILE A 261 10.37 -5.93 25.44
CA ILE A 261 11.16 -5.50 24.28
C ILE A 261 12.58 -6.06 24.33
N ARG A 262 13.17 -6.24 25.52
CA ARG A 262 14.50 -6.86 25.69
C ARG A 262 14.49 -8.32 25.25
N ASP A 263 13.60 -9.12 25.83
CA ASP A 263 13.46 -10.56 25.56
C ASP A 263 13.28 -10.82 24.05
N TRP A 264 12.45 -10.02 23.38
CA TRP A 264 12.28 -10.10 21.92
C TRP A 264 13.56 -9.85 21.10
N LEU A 265 14.50 -9.07 21.65
CA LEU A 265 15.72 -8.59 20.98
C LEU A 265 17.00 -9.36 21.32
N ASP A 266 17.07 -10.04 22.47
CA ASP A 266 18.28 -10.76 22.89
C ASP A 266 18.42 -12.14 22.20
N LYS A 267 18.99 -13.17 22.84
CA LYS A 267 19.36 -14.44 22.18
C LYS A 267 19.18 -15.69 23.04
N ASP A 268 18.77 -15.55 24.30
CA ASP A 268 18.46 -16.72 25.13
C ASP A 268 16.94 -16.91 25.23
N ASP A 269 16.42 -17.47 26.33
CA ASP A 269 14.99 -17.67 26.57
C ASP A 269 14.69 -17.49 28.09
N GLU A 270 15.52 -16.71 28.82
CA GLU A 270 15.35 -16.46 30.27
C GLU A 270 14.52 -15.17 30.53
N PRO A 271 13.20 -15.27 30.76
CA PRO A 271 12.30 -14.11 30.73
C PRO A 271 12.63 -13.04 31.77
N THR A 272 12.62 -11.78 31.34
CA THR A 272 13.03 -10.66 32.19
C THR A 272 11.99 -10.31 33.25
N GLY A 273 12.26 -10.71 34.49
CA GLY A 273 11.43 -10.34 35.64
C GLY A 273 10.04 -10.96 35.59
N GLU A 274 9.00 -10.16 35.84
CA GLU A 274 7.59 -10.62 35.81
C GLU A 274 6.87 -10.25 34.49
N PHE A 275 7.39 -9.24 33.80
CA PHE A 275 6.76 -8.65 32.61
C PHE A 275 7.45 -8.98 31.28
N GLY A 276 8.66 -9.55 31.33
CA GLY A 276 9.34 -10.16 30.19
C GLY A 276 8.47 -11.17 29.43
N GLY A 277 8.73 -11.33 28.14
CA GLY A 277 7.91 -12.12 27.23
C GLY A 277 8.79 -12.96 26.34
N GLU A 278 8.88 -14.25 26.65
CA GLU A 278 9.69 -15.23 25.95
C GLU A 278 8.87 -16.30 25.21
N THR A 279 9.55 -17.25 24.56
CA THR A 279 8.96 -18.40 23.86
C THR A 279 7.82 -19.07 24.65
N ASP A 280 8.00 -19.35 25.95
CA ASP A 280 6.96 -19.92 26.82
C ASP A 280 5.70 -19.03 26.95
N TYR A 281 5.86 -17.70 26.93
CA TYR A 281 4.75 -16.76 26.94
C TYR A 281 4.03 -16.74 25.59
N TYR A 282 4.75 -16.57 24.48
CA TYR A 282 4.12 -16.45 23.15
C TYR A 282 3.49 -17.76 22.67
N GLN A 283 4.04 -18.92 23.03
CA GLN A 283 3.40 -20.22 22.78
C GLN A 283 2.14 -20.46 23.64
N SER A 284 1.95 -19.73 24.74
CA SER A 284 0.75 -19.86 25.60
C SER A 284 -0.49 -19.09 25.07
N LEU A 285 -0.32 -18.24 24.06
CA LEU A 285 -1.39 -17.40 23.50
C LEU A 285 -2.40 -18.22 22.66
N GLU A 286 -3.65 -17.73 22.55
CA GLU A 286 -4.70 -18.38 21.75
C GLU A 286 -4.29 -18.56 20.28
N GLN A 287 -3.56 -17.58 19.74
CA GLN A 287 -2.79 -17.71 18.52
C GLN A 287 -1.30 -17.72 18.87
N ALA A 288 -0.76 -18.91 19.13
CA ALA A 288 0.64 -19.12 19.45
C ALA A 288 1.58 -18.71 18.29
N TYR A 289 2.74 -18.16 18.66
CA TYR A 289 3.90 -17.91 17.79
C TYR A 289 5.18 -18.02 18.63
N GLU A 290 6.34 -18.09 17.96
CA GLU A 290 7.65 -18.10 18.61
C GLU A 290 8.08 -16.68 19.00
N CYS A 291 8.92 -16.55 20.03
CA CYS A 291 9.74 -15.35 20.21
C CYS A 291 10.71 -15.20 19.02
N LYS A 292 11.25 -14.00 18.82
CA LYS A 292 12.22 -13.76 17.73
C LYS A 292 13.66 -14.00 18.14
N ASN A 293 14.00 -13.67 19.39
CA ASN A 293 15.34 -13.79 19.97
C ASN A 293 16.38 -13.14 19.02
N GLY A 294 16.11 -11.88 18.64
CA GLY A 294 16.99 -11.10 17.78
C GLY A 294 16.40 -9.79 17.22
N PRO A 295 17.22 -8.97 16.55
CA PRO A 295 16.88 -7.60 16.16
C PRO A 295 15.64 -7.51 15.25
N LEU A 296 14.79 -6.52 15.51
CA LEU A 296 13.61 -6.18 14.73
C LEU A 296 14.00 -5.84 13.29
N THR A 297 13.35 -6.49 12.32
CA THR A 297 13.60 -6.27 10.88
C THR A 297 12.58 -5.32 10.24
N SER A 298 11.45 -5.12 10.90
CA SER A 298 10.43 -4.12 10.63
C SER A 298 9.80 -3.68 11.95
N LEU A 299 9.47 -2.39 12.07
CA LEU A 299 8.76 -1.85 13.24
C LEU A 299 7.39 -2.52 13.43
N ALA A 300 6.79 -3.09 12.38
CA ALA A 300 5.53 -3.82 12.49
C ALA A 300 5.59 -5.04 13.43
N GLU A 301 6.78 -5.58 13.70
CA GLU A 301 7.01 -6.67 14.66
C GLU A 301 6.77 -6.24 16.11
N LEU A 302 6.84 -4.93 16.43
CA LEU A 302 6.49 -4.41 17.77
C LEU A 302 5.09 -4.85 18.20
N ARG A 303 4.16 -5.03 17.25
CA ARG A 303 2.78 -5.50 17.46
C ARG A 303 2.68 -6.94 17.97
N LEU A 304 3.80 -7.68 18.00
CA LEU A 304 3.91 -9.05 18.52
C LEU A 304 4.53 -9.07 19.92
N ILE A 305 5.07 -7.95 20.41
CA ILE A 305 5.74 -7.89 21.71
C ILE A 305 4.70 -7.76 22.83
N ARG A 306 4.89 -8.50 23.93
CA ARG A 306 4.04 -8.44 25.13
C ARG A 306 3.88 -6.98 25.60
N GLY A 307 2.63 -6.53 25.72
CA GLY A 307 2.26 -5.18 26.17
C GLY A 307 2.04 -4.13 25.07
N VAL A 308 2.47 -4.36 23.82
CA VAL A 308 2.28 -3.36 22.75
C VAL A 308 0.83 -3.38 22.23
N SER A 309 0.05 -2.39 22.68
CA SER A 309 -1.32 -2.18 22.18
C SER A 309 -1.34 -1.57 20.76
N GLU A 310 -2.45 -1.80 20.03
CA GLU A 310 -2.68 -1.17 18.71
C GLU A 310 -2.54 0.36 18.78
N SER A 311 -3.12 0.98 19.81
CA SER A 311 -3.05 2.42 20.07
C SER A 311 -1.63 2.91 20.36
N LEU A 312 -0.82 2.13 21.09
CA LEU A 312 0.57 2.48 21.37
C LEU A 312 1.45 2.37 20.10
N TYR A 313 1.23 1.35 19.29
CA TYR A 313 1.93 1.18 18.01
C TYR A 313 1.50 2.22 16.96
N VAL A 314 0.20 2.46 16.81
CA VAL A 314 -0.38 3.32 15.76
C VAL A 314 -0.41 4.80 16.13
N GLY A 315 -0.53 5.16 17.41
CA GLY A 315 -0.84 6.51 17.85
C GLY A 315 -2.34 6.83 17.77
N THR A 316 -2.68 8.11 17.92
CA THR A 316 -4.04 8.66 17.80
C THR A 316 -4.13 9.66 16.65
N GLU A 317 -5.26 10.38 16.50
CA GLU A 317 -5.35 11.50 15.55
C GLU A 317 -4.52 12.72 15.98
N GLU A 318 -4.17 12.82 17.27
CA GLU A 318 -3.46 13.95 17.88
C GLU A 318 -1.98 13.64 18.16
N ASN A 319 -1.65 12.38 18.43
CA ASN A 319 -0.36 11.95 18.95
C ASN A 319 0.27 10.80 18.14
N PRO A 320 1.59 10.83 17.85
CA PRO A 320 2.28 9.78 17.10
C PRO A 320 2.35 8.45 17.87
N GLY A 321 2.49 7.34 17.15
CA GLY A 321 2.71 6.01 17.73
C GLY A 321 4.19 5.64 17.80
N LEU A 322 4.51 4.52 18.45
CA LEU A 322 5.88 3.97 18.46
C LEU A 322 6.44 3.75 17.04
N LYS A 323 5.59 3.43 16.06
CA LYS A 323 5.99 3.26 14.65
C LYS A 323 6.62 4.54 14.04
N ASP A 324 6.29 5.71 14.58
CA ASP A 324 6.70 7.03 14.06
C ASP A 324 7.93 7.59 14.81
N LEU A 325 8.15 7.12 16.05
CA LEU A 325 9.17 7.62 16.98
C LEU A 325 10.40 6.71 17.10
N LEU A 326 10.26 5.42 16.73
CA LEU A 326 11.34 4.42 16.76
C LEU A 326 11.85 4.13 15.34
N THR A 327 13.07 3.60 15.20
CA THR A 327 13.59 3.05 13.94
C THR A 327 14.39 1.77 14.12
N VAL A 328 14.37 0.92 13.08
CA VAL A 328 15.27 -0.23 12.91
C VAL A 328 16.51 0.11 12.05
N TYR A 329 16.60 1.33 11.52
CA TYR A 329 17.62 1.78 10.57
C TYR A 329 18.53 2.87 11.18
N SER A 330 19.60 2.46 11.89
CA SER A 330 20.54 3.40 12.54
C SER A 330 21.92 2.77 12.77
N ASP A 331 22.93 3.60 13.06
CA ASP A 331 24.25 3.24 13.60
C ASP A 331 24.27 3.16 15.15
N GLY A 332 23.12 3.47 15.78
CA GLY A 332 22.94 3.53 17.22
C GLY A 332 22.85 4.95 17.78
N LYS A 333 23.04 5.99 16.97
CA LYS A 333 22.92 7.39 17.42
C LYS A 333 21.61 8.04 16.99
N ILE A 334 21.26 9.11 17.72
CA ILE A 334 20.18 10.03 17.38
C ILE A 334 20.78 11.34 16.86
N ASN A 335 20.50 11.72 15.61
CA ASN A 335 20.81 13.06 15.14
C ASN A 335 19.90 14.05 15.86
N VAL A 336 20.49 14.91 16.70
CA VAL A 336 19.69 15.89 17.43
C VAL A 336 18.92 16.76 16.44
N ASN A 337 19.56 17.26 15.38
CA ASN A 337 19.05 18.30 14.48
C ASN A 337 17.77 17.91 13.71
N THR A 338 17.52 16.61 13.56
CA THR A 338 16.32 16.06 12.90
C THR A 338 15.35 15.39 13.88
N ALA A 339 15.79 15.08 15.11
CA ALA A 339 14.93 14.46 16.11
C ALA A 339 13.70 15.30 16.48
N GLY A 340 12.55 14.63 16.54
CA GLY A 340 11.26 15.23 16.91
C GLY A 340 11.14 15.53 18.41
N PRO A 341 10.17 16.36 18.83
CA PRO A 341 10.10 16.90 20.19
C PRO A 341 10.00 15.82 21.27
N LEU A 342 9.29 14.71 21.02
CA LEU A 342 9.15 13.62 22.00
C LEU A 342 10.47 12.84 22.20
N VAL A 343 11.22 12.61 21.12
CA VAL A 343 12.55 11.97 21.17
C VAL A 343 13.56 12.89 21.86
N LEU A 344 13.47 14.20 21.61
CA LEU A 344 14.25 15.22 22.31
C LEU A 344 13.93 15.23 23.82
N GLN A 345 12.66 15.30 24.22
CA GLN A 345 12.24 15.21 25.63
C GLN A 345 12.79 13.95 26.29
N ALA A 346 12.69 12.80 25.61
CA ALA A 346 13.20 11.52 26.10
C ALA A 346 14.74 11.47 26.24
N LEU A 347 15.50 12.35 25.57
CA LEU A 347 16.97 12.45 25.74
C LEU A 347 17.40 13.26 26.97
N VAL A 348 16.52 14.10 27.55
CA VAL A 348 16.85 14.97 28.69
C VAL A 348 17.03 14.15 29.98
N SER A 349 17.97 14.57 30.84
CA SER A 349 18.20 13.99 32.18
C SER A 349 16.91 13.93 33.03
N PRO A 350 16.62 12.83 33.75
CA PRO A 350 15.42 12.70 34.60
C PRO A 350 15.43 13.62 35.83
N THR A 351 16.52 14.37 36.03
CA THR A 351 16.62 15.43 37.05
C THR A 351 15.96 16.75 36.63
N VAL A 352 15.53 16.87 35.38
CA VAL A 352 14.84 18.04 34.80
C VAL A 352 13.33 17.76 34.79
N SER A 353 12.50 18.75 35.10
CA SER A 353 11.04 18.56 35.04
C SER A 353 10.55 18.37 33.61
N GLN A 354 9.48 17.60 33.44
CA GLN A 354 8.90 17.32 32.12
C GLN A 354 8.55 18.62 31.37
N ASP A 355 7.88 19.57 32.02
CA ASP A 355 7.55 20.91 31.49
C ASP A 355 8.80 21.64 30.91
N THR A 356 9.95 21.47 31.57
CA THR A 356 11.22 22.11 31.15
C THR A 356 11.83 21.38 29.97
N ALA A 357 11.75 20.04 29.93
CA ALA A 357 12.18 19.24 28.79
C ALA A 357 11.28 19.46 27.56
N GLU A 358 9.99 19.67 27.75
CA GLU A 358 9.00 19.98 26.72
C GLU A 358 9.24 21.36 26.11
N GLY A 359 9.27 22.41 26.93
CA GLY A 359 9.58 23.78 26.46
C GLY A 359 10.98 23.90 25.82
N TRP A 360 11.95 23.11 26.30
CA TRP A 360 13.26 22.98 25.64
C TRP A 360 13.12 22.34 24.26
N ALA A 361 12.43 21.20 24.14
CA ALA A 361 12.24 20.50 22.87
C ALA A 361 11.48 21.35 21.82
N GLU A 362 10.48 22.14 22.25
CA GLU A 362 9.85 23.14 21.39
C GLU A 362 10.84 24.22 20.92
N SER A 363 11.61 24.79 21.87
CA SER A 363 12.63 25.81 21.59
C SER A 363 13.69 25.30 20.62
N VAL A 364 14.12 24.05 20.80
CA VAL A 364 15.05 23.30 19.94
C VAL A 364 14.50 23.17 18.51
N VAL A 365 13.25 22.75 18.36
CA VAL A 365 12.59 22.59 17.04
C VAL A 365 12.43 23.93 16.35
N ALA A 366 12.00 24.98 17.07
CA ALA A 366 11.90 26.33 16.54
C ALA A 366 13.27 26.90 16.09
N TYR A 367 14.32 26.70 16.90
CA TYR A 367 15.68 27.18 16.61
C TYR A 367 16.20 26.69 15.25
N ARG A 368 15.90 25.45 14.86
CA ARG A 368 16.37 24.82 13.60
C ARG A 368 15.60 25.24 12.37
N GLN A 369 14.39 25.76 12.52
CA GLN A 369 13.57 26.22 11.38
C GLN A 369 14.07 27.57 10.84
N GLU A 370 14.76 28.36 11.67
CA GLU A 370 15.31 29.67 11.32
C GLU A 370 16.64 29.54 10.54
N PRO A 371 16.72 29.98 9.26
CA PRO A 371 17.92 29.79 8.44
C PRO A 371 19.18 30.49 8.96
N MET A 372 19.02 31.54 9.78
CA MET A 372 20.11 32.27 10.43
C MET A 372 20.83 31.48 11.54
N HIS A 373 20.37 30.27 11.87
CA HIS A 373 20.96 29.41 12.89
C HIS A 373 21.70 28.18 12.33
N TRP A 374 21.56 27.87 11.04
CA TRP A 374 22.02 26.61 10.45
C TRP A 374 23.54 26.39 10.59
N ASP A 375 24.35 27.44 10.45
CA ASP A 375 25.81 27.40 10.68
C ASP A 375 26.19 26.77 12.04
N PHE A 376 25.39 27.02 13.09
CA PHE A 376 25.66 26.53 14.45
C PHE A 376 25.20 25.09 14.69
N LEU A 377 24.35 24.51 13.82
CA LEU A 377 23.83 23.15 13.98
C LEU A 377 24.92 22.08 13.83
N SER A 378 26.11 22.46 13.36
CA SER A 378 27.32 21.64 13.32
C SER A 378 27.97 21.43 14.71
N GLU A 379 27.81 22.37 15.66
CA GLU A 379 28.38 22.28 17.01
C GLU A 379 27.60 21.22 17.83
N SER A 380 28.21 20.09 18.20
CA SER A 380 27.50 18.98 18.87
C SER A 380 26.88 19.33 20.24
N ASP A 381 27.16 20.51 20.78
CA ASP A 381 26.59 21.07 22.00
C ASP A 381 25.89 22.43 21.82
N TRP A 382 25.53 22.85 20.60
CA TRP A 382 24.86 24.15 20.34
C TRP A 382 23.64 24.36 21.25
N TYR A 383 22.91 23.29 21.57
CA TYR A 383 21.73 23.32 22.42
C TYR A 383 21.99 23.77 23.88
N ARG A 384 23.25 23.71 24.36
CA ARG A 384 23.66 24.30 25.66
C ARG A 384 24.04 25.76 25.53
N ASN A 385 24.73 26.11 24.44
CA ASN A 385 25.40 27.40 24.30
C ASN A 385 24.52 28.49 23.64
N ARG A 386 23.46 28.10 22.93
CA ARG A 386 22.67 29.01 22.09
C ARG A 386 21.24 29.28 22.58
N MET A 387 20.72 28.51 23.55
CA MET A 387 19.34 28.65 24.04
C MET A 387 19.27 29.14 25.49
N ALA A 388 19.00 30.43 25.66
CA ALA A 388 18.90 31.08 26.96
C ALA A 388 17.78 30.46 27.82
N GLY A 389 18.12 30.10 29.06
CA GLY A 389 17.20 29.49 30.03
C GLY A 389 17.33 27.97 30.15
N TYR A 390 18.05 27.32 29.25
CA TYR A 390 18.19 25.85 29.20
C TYR A 390 19.63 25.34 29.42
N ASN A 391 20.50 26.19 29.94
CA ASN A 391 21.94 25.94 30.11
C ASN A 391 22.25 24.65 30.91
N ASP A 392 21.37 24.24 31.82
CA ASP A 392 21.52 23.07 32.69
C ASP A 392 21.13 21.75 32.00
N ILE A 393 20.58 21.78 30.78
CA ILE A 393 20.21 20.58 30.02
C ILE A 393 21.45 19.96 29.38
N SER A 394 21.74 18.71 29.78
CA SER A 394 22.74 17.86 29.13
C SER A 394 22.07 16.61 28.56
N LEU A 395 22.44 16.28 27.32
CA LEU A 395 22.09 15.03 26.66
C LEU A 395 23.28 14.05 26.75
N PRO A 396 23.05 12.73 26.65
CA PRO A 396 24.13 11.73 26.52
C PRO A 396 24.94 11.96 25.23
N VAL A 397 26.16 12.48 25.36
CA VAL A 397 26.98 12.94 24.23
C VAL A 397 27.44 11.80 23.31
N GLU A 398 27.57 10.60 23.86
CA GLU A 398 27.89 9.36 23.17
C GLU A 398 26.74 8.80 22.31
N PHE A 399 25.50 9.21 22.59
CA PHE A 399 24.28 8.74 21.92
C PHE A 399 23.73 9.72 20.89
N ILE A 400 24.27 10.94 20.83
CA ILE A 400 23.86 11.97 19.86
C ILE A 400 24.86 12.15 18.70
N THR A 401 24.36 12.70 17.60
CA THR A 401 25.13 13.19 16.46
C THR A 401 24.49 14.47 15.89
N THR A 402 25.19 15.18 15.02
CA THR A 402 24.66 16.28 14.20
C THR A 402 24.60 15.93 12.71
N GLN A 403 25.09 14.74 12.34
CA GLN A 403 25.17 14.19 10.98
C GLN A 403 24.54 12.79 10.92
N SER A 404 23.89 12.47 9.81
CA SER A 404 23.11 11.25 9.59
C SER A 404 23.61 10.40 8.42
N MET A 405 23.37 9.09 8.49
CA MET A 405 23.76 8.09 7.48
C MET A 405 22.59 7.23 6.98
N HIS A 406 21.45 7.25 7.67
CA HIS A 406 20.31 6.36 7.44
C HIS A 406 19.03 7.15 7.15
N PHE A 407 18.45 6.96 5.97
CA PHE A 407 17.29 7.72 5.51
C PHE A 407 16.24 6.80 4.91
N THR A 408 14.95 7.10 5.10
CA THR A 408 13.88 6.48 4.30
C THR A 408 13.31 7.46 3.29
N VAL A 409 12.84 6.91 2.17
CA VAL A 409 12.30 7.67 1.03
C VAL A 409 10.99 7.03 0.62
N GLN A 410 9.89 7.78 0.77
CA GLN A 410 8.57 7.37 0.28
C GLN A 410 8.15 8.28 -0.88
N MET A 411 8.15 7.77 -2.10
CA MET A 411 7.77 8.51 -3.32
C MET A 411 6.54 7.90 -3.96
N THR A 412 5.54 8.73 -4.26
CA THR A 412 4.30 8.38 -4.96
C THR A 412 4.15 9.24 -6.20
N ALA A 413 4.13 8.60 -7.36
CA ALA A 413 3.86 9.27 -8.63
C ALA A 413 2.45 8.99 -9.13
N LYS A 414 1.87 9.98 -9.82
CA LYS A 414 0.57 9.91 -10.49
C LYS A 414 0.72 10.41 -11.93
N VAL A 415 0.33 9.59 -12.89
CA VAL A 415 0.36 9.90 -14.32
C VAL A 415 -0.93 9.40 -14.96
N GLY A 416 -1.77 10.30 -15.47
CA GLY A 416 -3.08 9.92 -16.01
C GLY A 416 -3.95 9.20 -14.97
N VAL A 417 -4.30 7.94 -15.21
CA VAL A 417 -4.99 7.08 -14.22
C VAL A 417 -4.05 6.16 -13.43
N GLY A 418 -2.76 6.13 -13.78
CA GLY A 418 -1.74 5.32 -13.11
C GLY A 418 -1.23 5.99 -11.83
N ARG A 419 -1.14 5.22 -10.75
CA ARG A 419 -0.48 5.60 -9.49
C ARG A 419 0.49 4.50 -9.09
N LYS A 420 1.71 4.89 -8.70
CA LYS A 420 2.73 3.98 -8.17
C LYS A 420 3.44 4.61 -6.97
N SER A 421 3.63 3.84 -5.93
CA SER A 421 4.36 4.23 -4.72
C SER A 421 5.61 3.37 -4.56
N ILE A 422 6.68 3.97 -4.05
CA ILE A 422 7.96 3.32 -3.77
C ILE A 422 8.37 3.71 -2.36
N PHE A 423 8.68 2.71 -1.54
CA PHE A 423 9.43 2.89 -0.31
C PHE A 423 10.86 2.40 -0.51
N ALA A 424 11.85 3.13 0.01
CA ALA A 424 13.23 2.69 0.04
C ALA A 424 13.92 3.13 1.33
N TYR A 425 14.76 2.26 1.89
CA TYR A 425 15.75 2.62 2.92
C TYR A 425 17.10 2.80 2.23
N LEU A 426 17.70 3.97 2.44
CA LEU A 426 18.98 4.40 1.91
C LEU A 426 20.01 4.46 3.05
N GLU A 427 21.20 3.93 2.79
CA GLU A 427 22.37 4.12 3.65
C GLU A 427 23.48 4.80 2.85
N ARG A 428 23.91 5.98 3.32
CA ARG A 428 25.00 6.76 2.72
C ARG A 428 26.31 6.61 3.51
N ARG A 429 27.45 6.66 2.81
CA ARG A 429 28.80 6.51 3.40
C ARG A 429 29.84 7.32 2.61
N LYS A 430 30.81 7.94 3.31
CA LYS A 430 32.07 8.40 2.69
C LYS A 430 32.99 7.18 2.49
N SER A 431 33.66 7.06 1.33
CA SER A 431 34.61 5.98 1.03
C SER A 431 36.05 6.52 0.95
N GLU A 432 36.85 6.21 1.98
CA GLU A 432 38.27 6.59 2.16
C GLU A 432 39.25 5.91 1.18
N LYS A 433 38.87 5.70 -0.09
CA LYS A 433 39.75 5.08 -1.09
C LYS A 433 40.65 6.12 -1.74
N GLU A 434 41.92 5.75 -1.85
CA GLU A 434 43.03 6.64 -2.16
C GLU A 434 42.76 7.53 -3.40
N GLU A 435 43.13 8.81 -3.26
CA GLU A 435 43.04 9.90 -4.26
C GLU A 435 41.64 10.48 -4.58
N GLN A 436 40.51 9.94 -4.08
CA GLN A 436 39.22 10.65 -4.21
C GLN A 436 38.16 10.27 -3.16
N ASP A 437 37.75 11.26 -2.35
CA ASP A 437 36.62 11.16 -1.42
C ASP A 437 35.33 10.92 -2.19
N THR A 438 34.89 9.66 -2.21
CA THR A 438 33.71 9.23 -2.96
C THR A 438 32.57 8.94 -1.99
N VAL A 439 31.55 9.80 -1.97
CA VAL A 439 30.28 9.50 -1.31
C VAL A 439 29.54 8.43 -2.09
N ASP A 440 29.08 7.38 -1.41
CA ASP A 440 28.11 6.42 -1.95
C ASP A 440 26.78 6.51 -1.19
N VAL A 441 25.67 6.23 -1.89
CA VAL A 441 24.31 6.21 -1.33
C VAL A 441 23.63 4.94 -1.81
N SER A 442 23.64 3.94 -0.94
CA SER A 442 23.23 2.57 -1.27
C SER A 442 21.75 2.33 -0.91
N VAL A 443 20.99 1.79 -1.87
CA VAL A 443 19.62 1.31 -1.60
C VAL A 443 19.72 -0.03 -0.88
N ARG A 444 19.40 -0.06 0.41
CA ARG A 444 19.49 -1.26 1.26
C ARG A 444 18.22 -2.11 1.20
N TYR A 445 17.07 -1.46 1.14
CA TYR A 445 15.77 -2.10 1.01
C TYR A 445 14.87 -1.26 0.10
N LYS A 446 13.97 -1.90 -0.65
CA LYS A 446 13.04 -1.23 -1.55
C LYS A 446 11.81 -2.08 -1.83
N GLU A 447 10.65 -1.46 -1.76
CA GLU A 447 9.37 -2.02 -2.22
C GLU A 447 8.68 -1.08 -3.21
N VAL A 448 7.79 -1.65 -4.03
CA VAL A 448 7.00 -0.92 -5.05
C VAL A 448 5.55 -1.40 -4.95
N TYR A 449 4.63 -0.45 -4.74
CA TYR A 449 3.20 -0.69 -4.57
C TYR A 449 2.41 -0.01 -5.70
#